data_AF-A0A8B6G408-F1
#
_entry.id   AF-A0A8B6G408-F1
#
_cell.length_a   1.000
_cell.length_b   1.000
_cell.length_c   1.000
_cell.angle_alpha   90.00
_cell.angle_beta   90.00
_cell.angle_gamma   90.00
#
_symmetry.space_group_name_H-M   'P 1'
#
loop_
_entity.id
_entity.type
_entity.pdbx_description
1 polymer ?
#
loop_
_entity_poly.entity_id
_entity_poly.type
_entity_poly.pdbx_seq_one_letter_code
_entity_poly.pdbx_strand_id
1 'polypeptide(L)'
;MHRSYNSILPTHNRLLQKKWDDTYYNEHRQKVYTAKPMVDTRAPPTYMHLHLKLKKLQLEEERLATIERDNRILLEKMSYIMRTRGRVDNRNNYEYRSLNREKRQRELLRLTRENQSILGRITQRKPEYSADSWARQWEDDQKFMDNISHFPKNWWLMKVRKPGKSKS
;
A
#
# COMPACT_ATOMS: atom_id res chain seq x y z
N MET A 1 32.11 -24.71 -100.65
CA MET A 1 32.26 -25.84 -99.70
C MET A 1 31.00 -26.73 -99.64
N HIS A 2 30.60 -27.39 -100.73
CA HIS A 2 29.50 -28.37 -100.74
C HIS A 2 30.00 -29.83 -100.85
N ARG A 3 31.27 -30.00 -101.24
CA ARG A 3 31.95 -31.31 -101.39
C ARG A 3 32.11 -32.07 -100.07
N SER A 4 32.10 -31.39 -98.93
CA SER A 4 32.22 -31.99 -97.59
C SER A 4 30.87 -32.26 -96.90
N TYR A 5 29.75 -31.83 -97.49
CA TYR A 5 28.42 -31.95 -96.88
C TYR A 5 27.84 -33.34 -97.15
N ASN A 6 27.75 -34.25 -96.18
CA ASN A 6 27.23 -35.59 -96.40
C ASN A 6 25.72 -35.61 -96.13
N SER A 7 24.91 -35.87 -97.16
CA SER A 7 23.46 -36.06 -97.00
C SER A 7 23.15 -37.46 -96.48
N ILE A 8 22.17 -37.57 -95.58
CA ILE A 8 21.77 -38.84 -94.96
C ILE A 8 21.04 -39.72 -95.99
N LEU A 9 20.30 -39.09 -96.90
CA LEU A 9 19.60 -39.76 -98.00
C LEU A 9 20.38 -39.58 -99.32
N PRO A 10 20.26 -40.51 -100.28
CA PRO A 10 20.82 -40.34 -101.62
C PRO A 10 20.21 -39.12 -102.31
N THR A 11 21.05 -38.24 -102.86
CA THR A 11 20.58 -37.02 -103.55
C THR A 11 21.25 -36.82 -104.90
N HIS A 12 20.48 -36.33 -105.87
CA HIS A 12 20.97 -36.06 -107.22
C HIS A 12 21.84 -34.79 -107.28
N ASN A 13 21.56 -33.79 -106.44
CA ASN A 13 22.33 -32.54 -106.38
C ASN A 13 22.68 -32.17 -104.92
N ARG A 14 23.94 -32.44 -104.55
CA ARG A 14 24.49 -32.24 -103.21
C ARG A 14 24.54 -30.76 -102.77
N LEU A 15 24.70 -29.83 -103.72
CA LEU A 15 24.73 -28.39 -103.41
C LEU A 15 23.33 -27.89 -103.03
N LEU A 16 22.31 -28.30 -103.77
CA LEU A 16 20.93 -27.92 -103.47
C LEU A 16 20.47 -28.56 -102.17
N GLN A 17 20.77 -29.85 -101.95
CA GLN A 17 20.41 -30.51 -100.70
C GLN A 17 21.03 -29.79 -99.49
N LYS A 18 22.32 -29.42 -99.56
CA LYS A 18 22.97 -28.66 -98.49
C LYS A 18 22.20 -27.37 -98.16
N LYS A 19 21.81 -26.61 -99.18
CA LYS A 19 21.08 -25.34 -98.98
C LYS A 19 19.74 -25.58 -98.30
N TRP A 20 18.99 -26.60 -98.71
CA TRP A 20 17.72 -26.95 -98.09
C TRP A 20 17.89 -27.37 -96.63
N ASP A 21 18.85 -28.24 -96.34
CA ASP A 21 19.15 -28.68 -94.98
C ASP A 21 19.56 -27.51 -94.08
N ASP A 22 20.43 -26.62 -94.58
CA ASP A 22 20.84 -25.41 -93.87
C ASP A 22 19.61 -24.51 -93.57
N THR A 23 18.68 -24.36 -94.53
CA THR A 23 17.45 -23.58 -94.31
C THR A 23 16.51 -24.22 -93.30
N TYR A 24 16.25 -25.52 -93.39
CA TYR A 24 15.40 -26.25 -92.45
C TYR A 24 16.00 -26.26 -91.04
N TYR A 25 17.32 -26.42 -90.94
CA TYR A 25 18.02 -26.34 -89.67
C TYR A 25 17.87 -24.95 -89.04
N ASN A 26 18.06 -23.89 -89.83
CA ASN A 26 17.88 -22.52 -89.35
C ASN A 26 16.43 -22.25 -88.93
N GLU A 27 15.44 -22.70 -89.71
CA GLU A 27 14.02 -22.56 -89.38
C GLU A 27 13.67 -23.32 -88.09
N HIS A 28 14.15 -24.55 -87.94
CA HIS A 28 13.96 -25.34 -86.72
C HIS A 28 14.58 -24.65 -85.50
N ARG A 29 15.81 -24.15 -85.64
CA ARG A 29 16.49 -23.41 -84.57
C ARG A 29 15.72 -22.15 -84.18
N GLN A 30 15.13 -21.43 -85.16
CA GLN A 30 14.26 -20.29 -84.87
C GLN A 30 12.99 -20.69 -84.13
N LYS A 31 12.34 -21.80 -84.54
CA LYS A 31 11.15 -22.32 -83.84
C LYS A 31 11.47 -22.73 -82.40
N VAL A 32 12.60 -23.38 -82.17
CA VAL A 32 13.06 -23.74 -80.82
C VAL A 32 13.36 -22.49 -80.00
N TYR A 33 14.05 -21.51 -80.57
CA TYR A 33 14.41 -20.27 -79.88
C TYR A 33 13.19 -19.41 -79.52
N THR A 34 12.19 -19.37 -80.40
CA THR A 34 10.96 -18.57 -80.22
C THR A 34 9.87 -19.31 -79.43
N ALA A 35 10.04 -20.60 -79.15
CA ALA A 35 9.09 -21.38 -78.37
C ALA A 35 8.97 -20.84 -76.94
N LYS A 36 7.76 -20.41 -76.56
CA LYS A 36 7.47 -19.96 -75.20
C LYS A 36 7.25 -21.16 -74.28
N PRO A 37 7.68 -21.09 -73.01
CA PRO A 37 7.35 -22.12 -72.02
C PRO A 37 5.83 -22.17 -71.81
N MET A 38 5.26 -23.37 -71.87
CA MET A 38 3.82 -23.61 -71.70
C MET A 38 3.40 -23.69 -70.22
N VAL A 39 4.36 -23.98 -69.33
CA VAL A 39 4.14 -24.13 -67.89
C VAL A 39 5.00 -23.11 -67.15
N ASP A 40 4.41 -22.44 -66.19
CA ASP A 40 5.16 -21.59 -65.27
C ASP A 40 6.05 -22.46 -64.38
N THR A 41 7.35 -22.22 -64.44
CA THR A 41 8.37 -22.92 -63.65
C THR A 41 8.99 -21.99 -62.59
N ARG A 42 8.41 -20.81 -62.38
CA ARG A 42 8.87 -19.86 -61.36
C ARG A 42 8.61 -20.41 -59.96
N ALA A 43 9.50 -20.07 -59.04
CA ALA A 43 9.30 -20.37 -57.64
C ALA A 43 8.07 -19.62 -57.11
N PRO A 44 7.21 -20.26 -56.30
CA PRO A 44 6.08 -19.60 -55.67
C PRO A 44 6.56 -18.46 -54.74
N PRO A 45 5.72 -17.42 -54.52
CA PRO A 45 6.06 -16.32 -53.63
C PRO A 45 6.25 -16.83 -52.20
N THR A 46 7.30 -16.35 -51.54
CA THR A 46 7.54 -16.62 -50.13
C THR A 46 6.65 -15.70 -49.29
N TYR A 47 5.92 -16.28 -48.34
CA TYR A 47 5.09 -15.50 -47.43
C TYR A 47 5.78 -15.35 -46.08
N MET A 48 5.91 -14.10 -45.63
CA MET A 48 6.61 -13.77 -44.37
C MET A 48 6.01 -14.45 -43.14
N HIS A 49 4.70 -14.68 -43.11
CA HIS A 49 4.03 -15.32 -41.97
C HIS A 49 4.39 -16.81 -41.79
N LEU A 50 4.96 -17.48 -42.82
CA LEU A 50 5.51 -18.83 -42.67
C LEU A 50 6.90 -18.80 -42.00
N HIS A 51 7.68 -17.74 -42.22
CA HIS A 51 9.01 -17.60 -41.65
C HIS A 51 8.99 -16.92 -40.27
N LEU A 52 8.03 -16.02 -40.04
CA LEU A 52 7.90 -15.23 -38.82
C LEU A 52 6.52 -15.44 -38.18
N LYS A 53 6.54 -15.99 -36.97
CA LYS A 53 5.34 -16.12 -36.12
C LYS A 53 5.11 -14.82 -35.35
N LEU A 54 4.62 -13.79 -36.03
CA LEU A 54 4.43 -12.44 -35.46
C LEU A 54 3.64 -12.44 -34.14
N LYS A 55 2.55 -13.23 -34.05
CA LYS A 55 1.76 -13.35 -32.82
C LYS A 55 2.55 -13.93 -31.64
N LYS A 56 3.48 -14.86 -31.90
CA LYS A 56 4.35 -15.42 -30.86
C LYS A 56 5.28 -14.32 -30.34
N LEU A 57 5.89 -13.57 -31.24
CA LEU A 57 6.81 -12.49 -30.89
C LEU A 57 6.10 -11.39 -30.07
N GLN A 58 4.90 -11.00 -30.49
CA GLN A 58 4.08 -10.04 -29.75
C GLN A 58 3.76 -10.53 -28.32
N LEU A 59 3.32 -11.78 -28.16
CA LEU A 59 3.02 -12.35 -26.83
C LEU A 59 4.25 -12.38 -25.93
N GLU A 60 5.42 -12.64 -26.50
CA GLU A 60 6.69 -12.67 -25.78
C GLU A 60 7.09 -11.27 -25.31
N GLU A 61 6.91 -10.26 -26.16
CA GLU A 61 7.11 -8.84 -25.82
C GLU A 61 6.14 -8.37 -24.73
N GLU A 62 4.85 -8.67 -24.83
CA GLU A 62 3.84 -8.34 -23.82
C GLU A 62 4.14 -8.99 -22.47
N ARG A 63 4.60 -10.24 -22.47
CA ARG A 63 5.04 -10.95 -21.27
C ARG A 63 6.24 -10.27 -20.63
N LEU A 64 7.26 -9.92 -21.41
CA LEU A 64 8.45 -9.22 -20.92
C LEU A 64 8.09 -7.85 -20.35
N ALA A 65 7.24 -7.07 -21.02
CA ALA A 65 6.78 -5.77 -20.53
C ALA A 65 6.03 -5.88 -19.20
N THR A 66 5.30 -6.98 -18.99
CA THR A 66 4.63 -7.26 -17.71
C THR A 66 5.63 -7.55 -16.60
N ILE A 67 6.59 -8.43 -16.88
CA ILE A 67 7.68 -8.77 -15.94
C ILE A 67 8.47 -7.51 -15.56
N GLU A 68 8.82 -6.66 -16.52
CA GLU A 68 9.57 -5.42 -16.25
C GLU A 68 8.79 -4.44 -15.38
N ARG A 69 7.48 -4.29 -15.63
CA ARG A 69 6.61 -3.45 -14.81
C ARG A 69 6.53 -3.96 -13.38
N ASP A 70 6.34 -5.26 -13.20
CA ASP A 70 6.24 -5.89 -11.88
C ASP A 70 7.57 -5.79 -11.12
N ASN A 71 8.69 -6.01 -11.82
CA ASN A 71 10.03 -5.83 -11.26
C ASN A 71 10.28 -4.38 -10.82
N ARG A 72 9.83 -3.39 -11.60
CA ARG A 72 9.93 -1.98 -11.23
C ARG A 72 9.14 -1.67 -9.96
N ILE A 73 7.89 -2.12 -9.87
CA ILE A 73 7.04 -1.94 -8.69
C ILE A 73 7.66 -2.62 -7.47
N LEU A 74 8.19 -3.84 -7.65
CA LEU A 74 8.86 -4.57 -6.58
C LEU A 74 10.08 -3.82 -6.06
N LEU A 75 10.94 -3.34 -6.97
CA LEU A 75 12.13 -2.56 -6.61
C LEU A 75 11.77 -1.27 -5.88
N GLU A 76 10.71 -0.58 -6.30
CA GLU A 76 10.21 0.62 -5.63
C GLU A 76 9.76 0.31 -4.20
N LYS A 77 8.98 -0.76 -4.01
CA LYS A 77 8.55 -1.23 -2.68
C LYS A 77 9.74 -1.64 -1.81
N MET A 78 10.71 -2.38 -2.36
CA MET A 78 11.92 -2.77 -1.64
C MET A 78 12.74 -1.54 -1.22
N SER A 79 12.96 -0.59 -2.14
CA SER A 79 13.62 0.69 -1.87
C SER A 79 12.92 1.46 -0.74
N TYR A 80 11.59 1.51 -0.76
CA TYR A 80 10.80 2.14 0.29
C TYR A 80 10.97 1.44 1.65
N ILE A 81 10.91 0.11 1.69
CA ILE A 81 11.11 -0.68 2.91
C ILE A 81 12.52 -0.46 3.47
N MET A 82 13.54 -0.52 2.61
CA MET A 82 14.94 -0.31 2.99
C MET A 82 15.15 1.09 3.58
N ARG A 83 14.57 2.13 2.96
CA ARG A 83 14.66 3.51 3.44
C ARG A 83 13.95 3.73 4.76
N THR A 84 12.77 3.13 4.92
CA THR A 84 11.90 3.29 6.10
C THR A 84 12.22 2.28 7.22
N ARG A 85 13.28 1.46 7.04
CA ARG A 85 13.74 0.39 7.97
C ARG A 85 12.65 -0.62 8.33
N GLY A 86 11.67 -0.84 7.46
CA GLY A 86 10.62 -1.84 7.66
C GLY A 86 9.72 -1.61 8.89
N ARG A 87 9.53 -0.36 9.33
CA ARG A 87 8.55 -0.06 10.39
C ARG A 87 7.14 -0.40 9.89
N VAL A 88 6.52 -1.40 10.51
CA VAL A 88 5.13 -1.78 10.29
C VAL A 88 4.25 -0.67 10.87
N ASP A 89 3.54 0.05 10.01
CA ASP A 89 2.56 1.09 10.34
C ASP A 89 1.20 0.49 10.70
N ASN A 90 1.18 -0.68 11.37
CA ASN A 90 -0.02 -1.27 11.95
C ASN A 90 -0.43 -0.50 13.21
N ARG A 91 -0.74 0.79 13.03
CA ARG A 91 -1.63 1.51 13.92
C ARG A 91 -3.03 1.30 13.39
N ASN A 92 -3.63 0.19 13.78
CA ASN A 92 -5.06 0.02 13.64
C ASN A 92 -5.74 1.07 14.53
N ASN A 93 -6.14 2.20 13.94
CA ASN A 93 -6.84 3.29 14.63
C ASN A 93 -8.32 2.93 14.87
N TYR A 94 -8.57 1.68 15.27
CA TYR A 94 -9.89 1.15 15.54
C TYR A 94 -10.31 1.53 16.95
N GLU A 95 -11.24 2.48 17.06
CA GLU A 95 -11.89 2.78 18.32
C GLU A 95 -12.86 1.65 18.68
N TYR A 96 -12.55 0.90 19.74
CA TYR A 96 -13.42 -0.17 20.23
C TYR A 96 -14.79 0.39 20.66
N ARG A 97 -15.82 0.12 19.85
CA ARG A 97 -17.21 0.49 20.17
C ARG A 97 -17.85 -0.62 21.00
N SER A 98 -17.86 -0.47 22.32
CA SER A 98 -18.63 -1.37 23.18
C SER A 98 -20.13 -1.19 22.92
N LEU A 99 -20.85 -2.28 22.68
CA LEU A 99 -22.32 -2.31 22.57
C LEU A 99 -23.01 -1.69 23.80
N ASN A 100 -22.35 -1.71 24.96
CA ASN A 100 -22.87 -1.21 26.24
C ASN A 100 -22.56 0.28 26.49
N ARG A 101 -21.90 0.98 25.56
CA ARG A 101 -21.47 2.38 25.74
C ARG A 101 -22.66 3.29 26.04
N GLU A 102 -23.74 3.14 25.28
CA GLU A 102 -24.92 3.99 25.41
C GLU A 102 -25.66 3.74 26.74
N LYS A 103 -25.81 2.47 27.13
CA LYS A 103 -26.38 2.09 28.43
C LYS A 103 -25.57 2.68 29.58
N ARG A 104 -24.23 2.57 29.53
CA ARG A 104 -23.33 3.14 30.54
C ARG A 104 -23.44 4.66 30.62
N GLN A 105 -23.54 5.35 29.48
CA GLN A 105 -23.69 6.80 29.43
C GLN A 105 -25.03 7.25 30.03
N ARG A 106 -26.12 6.52 29.77
CA ARG A 106 -27.44 6.81 30.33
C ARG A 106 -27.47 6.63 31.85
N GLU A 107 -26.87 5.56 32.37
CA GLU A 107 -26.72 5.35 33.82
C GLU A 107 -25.85 6.41 34.48
N LEU A 108 -24.74 6.81 33.84
CA LEU A 108 -23.87 7.86 34.37
C LEU A 108 -24.61 9.21 34.49
N LEU A 109 -25.42 9.56 33.49
CA LEU A 109 -26.27 10.76 33.56
C LEU A 109 -27.32 10.67 34.67
N ARG A 110 -27.94 9.50 34.85
CA ARG A 110 -28.90 9.26 35.93
C ARG A 110 -28.25 9.46 37.30
N LEU A 111 -27.15 8.75 37.57
CA LEU A 111 -26.40 8.86 38.82
C LEU A 111 -25.94 10.29 39.08
N THR A 112 -25.49 11.00 38.04
CA THR A 112 -25.06 12.40 38.17
C THR A 112 -26.21 13.31 38.60
N ARG A 113 -27.41 13.14 38.03
CA ARG A 113 -28.60 13.92 38.42
C ARG A 113 -29.04 13.61 39.85
N GLU A 114 -29.04 12.33 40.23
CA GLU A 114 -29.37 11.90 41.60
C GLU A 114 -28.37 12.50 42.60
N ASN A 115 -27.07 12.44 42.29
CA ASN A 115 -26.01 13.03 43.11
C ASN A 115 -26.15 14.54 43.24
N GLN A 116 -26.51 15.26 42.17
CA GLN A 116 -26.79 16.70 42.23
C GLN A 116 -27.97 17.03 43.13
N SER A 117 -29.04 16.23 43.10
CA SER A 117 -30.20 16.39 44.00
C SER A 117 -29.82 16.14 45.47
N ILE A 118 -29.02 15.10 45.75
CA ILE A 118 -28.51 14.83 47.09
C ILE A 118 -27.63 15.98 47.57
N LEU A 119 -26.69 16.43 46.74
CA LEU A 119 -25.81 17.56 47.07
C LEU A 119 -26.62 18.82 47.38
N GLY A 120 -27.64 19.13 46.57
CA GLY A 120 -28.55 20.25 46.83
C GLY A 120 -29.21 20.16 48.21
N ARG A 121 -29.69 18.97 48.59
CA ARG A 121 -30.30 18.74 49.91
C ARG A 121 -29.32 18.90 51.06
N ILE A 122 -28.10 18.35 50.91
CA ILE A 122 -27.04 18.45 51.94
C ILE A 122 -26.65 19.92 52.14
N THR A 123 -26.44 20.65 51.05
CA THR A 123 -26.01 22.06 51.11
C THR A 123 -27.10 22.99 51.66
N GLN A 124 -28.38 22.71 51.35
CA GLN A 124 -29.50 23.52 51.85
C GLN A 124 -29.85 23.23 53.31
N ARG A 125 -29.48 22.07 53.85
CA ARG A 125 -29.72 21.72 55.25
C ARG A 125 -28.88 22.63 56.14
N LYS A 126 -29.54 23.50 56.91
CA LYS A 126 -28.89 24.29 57.95
C LYS A 126 -28.36 23.36 59.05
N PRO A 127 -27.19 23.66 59.64
CA PRO A 127 -26.71 22.92 60.79
C PRO A 127 -27.70 23.09 61.96
N GLU A 128 -27.99 22.01 62.66
CA GLU A 128 -28.90 22.00 63.83
C GLU A 128 -28.34 22.84 64.98
N TYR A 129 -27.01 22.90 65.07
CA TYR A 129 -26.28 23.63 66.08
C TYR A 129 -25.59 24.85 65.49
N SER A 130 -25.70 25.99 66.16
CA SER A 130 -24.97 27.21 65.81
C SER A 130 -23.58 27.15 66.41
N ALA A 131 -22.55 27.16 65.55
CA ALA A 131 -21.15 27.24 65.99
C ALA A 131 -20.91 28.47 66.87
N ASP A 132 -21.56 29.60 66.58
CA ASP A 132 -21.46 30.83 67.38
C ASP A 132 -22.09 30.65 68.77
N SER A 133 -23.25 29.98 68.84
CA SER A 133 -23.88 29.67 70.13
C SER A 133 -23.03 28.73 70.97
N TRP A 134 -22.44 27.71 70.34
CA TRP A 134 -21.54 26.78 71.02
C TRP A 134 -20.25 27.45 71.48
N ALA A 135 -19.69 28.38 70.70
CA ALA A 135 -18.52 29.14 71.09
C ALA A 135 -18.81 30.02 72.33
N ARG A 136 -19.95 30.72 72.34
CA ARG A 136 -20.37 31.53 73.50
C ARG A 136 -20.60 30.68 74.76
N GLN A 137 -21.32 29.57 74.59
CA GLN A 137 -21.57 28.65 75.69
C GLN A 137 -20.25 28.06 76.22
N TRP A 138 -19.32 27.72 75.34
CA TRP A 138 -18.00 27.25 75.72
C TRP A 138 -17.21 28.32 76.49
N GLU A 139 -17.26 29.59 76.12
CA GLU A 139 -16.62 30.66 76.89
C GLU A 139 -17.19 30.78 78.31
N ASP A 140 -18.51 30.67 78.46
CA ASP A 140 -19.16 30.73 79.77
C ASP A 140 -18.86 29.48 80.60
N ASP A 141 -18.85 28.30 79.99
CA ASP A 141 -18.41 27.05 80.61
C ASP A 141 -16.94 27.16 81.06
N GLN A 142 -16.06 27.76 80.25
CA GLN A 142 -14.67 27.99 80.62
C GLN A 142 -14.54 28.92 81.84
N LYS A 143 -15.31 30.01 81.90
CA LYS A 143 -15.35 30.89 83.08
C LYS A 143 -15.87 30.16 84.31
N PHE A 144 -16.93 29.37 84.15
CA PHE A 144 -17.50 28.57 85.22
C PHE A 144 -16.47 27.55 85.74
N MET A 145 -15.81 26.83 84.83
CA MET A 145 -14.71 25.91 85.15
C MET A 145 -13.57 26.61 85.89
N ASP A 146 -13.11 27.77 85.42
CA ASP A 146 -12.06 28.54 86.09
C ASP A 146 -12.51 28.95 87.51
N ASN A 147 -13.75 29.39 87.69
CA ASN A 147 -14.31 29.79 88.98
C ASN A 147 -14.44 28.62 89.99
N ILE A 148 -14.80 27.42 89.54
CA ILE A 148 -14.91 26.24 90.42
C ILE A 148 -13.60 25.48 90.58
N SER A 149 -12.59 25.78 89.75
CA SER A 149 -11.32 25.07 89.77
C SER A 149 -10.49 25.47 90.99
N HIS A 150 -9.97 24.47 91.70
CA HIS A 150 -9.05 24.67 92.82
C HIS A 150 -7.66 25.14 92.37
N PHE A 151 -7.29 24.89 91.11
CA PHE A 151 -5.99 25.23 90.55
C PHE A 151 -6.15 26.02 89.25
N PRO A 152 -5.35 27.08 89.05
CA PRO A 152 -5.48 27.93 87.87
C PRO A 152 -5.20 27.15 86.58
N LYS A 153 -5.85 27.57 85.49
CA LYS A 153 -5.62 27.02 84.16
C LYS A 153 -4.13 27.06 83.81
N ASN A 154 -3.58 25.93 83.37
CA ASN A 154 -2.14 25.75 83.08
C ASN A 154 -1.20 25.78 84.30
N TRP A 155 -1.67 25.49 85.52
CA TRP A 155 -0.82 25.45 86.73
C TRP A 155 0.40 24.51 86.62
N TRP A 156 0.30 23.44 85.82
CA TRP A 156 1.42 22.51 85.58
C TRP A 156 2.55 23.12 84.73
N LEU A 157 2.26 24.14 83.92
CA LEU A 157 3.26 24.87 83.12
C LEU A 157 4.04 25.90 83.94
N MET A 158 3.50 26.35 85.09
CA MET A 158 4.16 27.34 85.96
C MET A 158 5.36 26.78 86.73
N LYS A 159 5.56 25.46 86.79
CA LYS A 159 6.68 24.83 87.54
C LYS A 159 8.07 24.98 86.90
N VAL A 160 8.21 25.67 85.76
CA VAL A 160 9.47 25.70 84.98
C VAL A 160 10.38 26.91 85.27
N ARG A 161 9.98 27.91 86.08
CA ARG A 161 10.89 29.00 86.50
C ARG A 161 11.29 28.88 87.97
N LYS A 162 12.39 28.18 88.25
CA LYS A 162 13.17 28.40 89.48
C LYS A 162 14.11 29.60 89.26
N PRO A 163 14.14 30.63 90.13
CA PRO A 163 15.20 31.62 90.10
C PRO A 163 16.51 30.96 90.50
N GLY A 164 17.52 31.04 89.63
CA GLY A 164 18.89 30.62 89.96
C GLY A 164 19.43 31.48 91.10
N LYS A 165 20.00 30.83 92.11
CA LYS A 165 20.71 31.48 93.23
C LYS A 165 21.85 32.33 92.68
N SER A 166 21.80 33.66 92.84
CA SER A 166 22.99 34.51 92.75
C SER A 166 23.75 34.46 94.08
N LYS A 167 25.00 33.99 94.03
CA LYS A 167 25.95 34.06 95.15
C LYS A 167 26.54 35.46 95.22
N SER A 168 26.56 36.06 96.41
CA SER A 168 27.61 36.96 96.93
C SER A 168 27.47 36.98 98.44
#